data_AF-A0A1T4K054-F1
#
_entry.id   AF-A0A1T4K054-F1
#
_cell.length_a   1.000
_cell.length_b   1.000
_cell.length_c   1.000
_cell.angle_alpha   90.00
_cell.angle_beta   90.00
_cell.angle_gamma   90.00
#
_symmetry.space_group_name_H-M   'P 1'
#
loop_
_entity.id
_entity.type
_entity.pdbx_description
1 polymer ?
#
loop_
_entity_poly.entity_id
_entity_poly.type
_entity_poly.pdbx_seq_one_letter_code
_entity_poly.pdbx_strand_id
1 'polypeptide(L)'
;MQYFEYLEESKLIYQVFKQSRGLGALEKPDKIFLENTNLMYMFDDVQTDIGNVRETFAFNQLSHSHEVLFSEQSDFLVDQKYIFEVGGKNKKRRQIKDISDSYILADNIEYGTERRIPIWLLGFLY
;
A
#
# COMPACT_ATOMS: atom_id res chain seq x y z
N MET A 1 8.71 -6.51 -19.38
CA MET A 1 9.22 -5.91 -18.13
C MET A 1 9.74 -4.51 -18.38
N GLN A 2 10.56 -4.30 -19.41
CA GLN A 2 10.98 -2.97 -19.86
C GLN A 2 9.85 -1.91 -20.00
N TYR A 3 8.64 -2.30 -20.42
CA TYR A 3 7.50 -1.36 -20.48
C TYR A 3 7.03 -0.88 -19.10
N PHE A 4 6.96 -1.77 -18.10
CA PHE A 4 6.55 -1.38 -16.74
C PHE A 4 7.65 -0.56 -16.05
N GLU A 5 8.91 -0.89 -16.30
CA GLU A 5 10.05 -0.06 -15.87
C GLU A 5 9.91 1.37 -16.40
N TYR A 6 9.61 1.55 -17.70
CA TYR A 6 9.37 2.89 -18.25
C TYR A 6 8.15 3.60 -17.65
N LEU A 7 7.07 2.88 -17.34
CA LEU A 7 5.90 3.47 -16.68
C LEU A 7 6.22 3.89 -15.23
N GLU A 8 7.06 3.15 -14.53
CA GLU A 8 7.49 3.46 -13.17
C GLU A 8 8.51 4.61 -13.14
N GLU A 9 9.49 4.61 -14.06
CA GLU A 9 10.45 5.70 -14.25
C GLU A 9 9.74 7.01 -14.65
N SER A 10 8.66 6.92 -15.44
CA SER A 10 7.83 8.08 -15.81
C SER A 10 6.83 8.50 -14.73
N LYS A 11 6.86 7.88 -13.55
CA LYS A 11 5.99 8.21 -12.39
C LYS A 11 4.50 8.07 -12.69
N LEU A 12 4.13 7.06 -13.49
CA LEU A 12 2.74 6.73 -13.77
C LEU A 12 2.23 5.59 -12.88
N ILE A 13 3.11 4.63 -12.58
CA ILE A 13 2.77 3.47 -11.77
C ILE A 13 3.84 3.19 -10.72
N TYR A 14 3.47 2.38 -9.74
CA TYR A 14 4.40 1.63 -8.91
C TYR A 14 4.25 0.13 -9.15
N GLN A 15 5.37 -0.58 -9.16
CA GLN A 15 5.41 -2.02 -9.16
C GLN A 15 5.66 -2.55 -7.74
N VAL A 16 4.79 -3.44 -7.27
CA VAL A 16 4.90 -4.02 -5.92
C VAL A 16 5.14 -5.52 -6.05
N PHE A 17 6.19 -5.96 -5.38
CA PHE A 17 6.66 -7.35 -5.37
C PHE A 17 6.57 -7.91 -3.97
N LYS A 18 6.34 -9.21 -3.85
CA LYS A 18 6.50 -9.93 -2.60
C LYS A 18 7.98 -10.08 -2.24
N GLN A 19 8.25 -10.45 -1.00
CA GLN A 19 9.60 -10.81 -0.57
C GLN A 19 10.07 -12.06 -1.33
N SER A 20 10.95 -11.91 -2.32
CA SER A 20 11.59 -13.04 -3.00
C SER A 20 12.97 -13.33 -2.40
N ARG A 21 13.33 -14.62 -2.30
CA ARG A 21 14.62 -15.07 -1.75
C ARG A 21 15.77 -15.04 -2.77
N GLY A 22 15.59 -14.45 -3.95
CA GLY A 22 16.65 -14.26 -4.94
C GLY A 22 16.17 -14.23 -6.38
N LEU A 23 16.90 -13.46 -7.21
CA LEU A 23 16.74 -13.18 -8.65
C LEU A 23 15.54 -12.25 -8.93
N GLY A 24 15.66 -10.92 -8.88
CA GLY A 24 16.57 -10.11 -9.72
C GLY A 24 15.85 -9.72 -11.02
N ALA A 25 15.23 -8.53 -11.03
CA ALA A 25 14.71 -7.76 -12.18
C ALA A 25 13.72 -8.43 -13.18
N LEU A 26 13.47 -9.75 -13.08
CA LEU A 26 12.69 -10.51 -14.06
C LEU A 26 11.37 -11.10 -13.52
N GLU A 27 10.98 -10.76 -12.30
CA GLU A 27 9.71 -11.23 -11.73
C GLU A 27 8.56 -10.32 -12.17
N LYS A 28 7.40 -10.93 -12.43
CA LYS A 28 6.17 -10.18 -12.67
C LYS A 28 5.74 -9.52 -11.35
N PRO A 29 5.34 -8.25 -11.33
CA PRO A 29 4.82 -7.63 -10.11
C PRO A 29 3.57 -8.37 -9.62
N ASP A 30 3.48 -8.55 -8.30
CA ASP A 30 2.32 -9.12 -7.63
C ASP A 30 1.15 -8.12 -7.64
N LYS A 31 1.46 -6.82 -7.55
CA LYS A 31 0.48 -5.73 -7.62
C LYS A 31 1.05 -4.51 -8.33
N ILE A 32 0.17 -3.75 -8.98
CA ILE A 32 0.50 -2.47 -9.63
C ILE A 32 -0.44 -1.42 -9.08
N PHE A 33 0.11 -0.27 -8.66
CA PHE A 33 -0.66 0.91 -8.29
C PHE A 33 -0.40 2.02 -9.30
N LEU A 34 -1.36 2.94 -9.46
CA LEU A 34 -1.03 4.25 -10.03
C LEU A 34 -0.11 4.99 -9.05
N GLU A 35 0.75 5.87 -9.57
CA GLU A 35 1.75 6.53 -8.74
C GLU A 35 1.13 7.34 -7.60
N ASN A 36 -0.03 7.98 -7.83
CA ASN A 36 -0.77 8.69 -6.80
C ASN A 36 -2.29 8.63 -7.01
N THR A 37 -3.03 9.03 -5.99
CA THR A 37 -4.51 9.02 -6.01
C THR A 37 -5.11 10.03 -6.98
N ASN A 38 -4.42 11.13 -7.32
CA ASN A 38 -4.93 12.10 -8.30
C ASN A 38 -5.00 11.49 -9.69
N LEU A 39 -4.03 10.64 -10.07
CA LEU A 39 -4.10 9.88 -11.32
C LEU A 39 -5.34 8.98 -11.36
N MET A 40 -5.70 8.37 -10.23
CA MET A 40 -6.92 7.54 -10.15
C MET A 40 -8.18 8.36 -10.45
N TYR A 41 -8.31 9.54 -9.83
CA TYR A 41 -9.45 10.43 -10.08
C TYR A 41 -9.43 11.10 -11.45
N MET A 42 -8.26 11.25 -12.06
CA MET A 42 -8.13 11.82 -13.40
C MET A 42 -8.55 10.83 -14.49
N PHE A 43 -8.28 9.54 -14.32
CA PHE A 43 -8.55 8.52 -15.33
C PHE A 43 -9.89 7.80 -15.15
N ASP A 44 -10.54 7.92 -14.00
CA ASP A 44 -11.81 7.27 -13.72
C ASP A 44 -13.00 8.22 -13.96
N ASP A 45 -13.67 8.04 -15.09
CA ASP A 45 -14.83 8.85 -15.49
C ASP A 45 -16.13 8.47 -14.75
N VAL A 46 -16.14 7.40 -13.95
CA VAL A 46 -17.35 6.86 -13.33
C VAL A 46 -17.29 6.92 -11.81
N GLN A 47 -16.41 6.12 -11.20
CA GLN A 47 -16.34 6.00 -9.75
C GLN A 47 -15.08 5.27 -9.31
N THR A 48 -14.16 6.03 -8.71
CA THR A 48 -12.93 5.49 -8.14
C THR A 48 -13.20 4.60 -6.92
N ASP A 49 -12.63 3.39 -6.92
CA ASP A 49 -12.71 2.48 -5.78
C ASP A 49 -11.93 3.04 -4.59
N ILE A 50 -12.67 3.46 -3.55
CA ILE A 50 -12.09 4.03 -2.33
C ILE A 50 -11.17 3.05 -1.58
N GLY A 51 -11.36 1.73 -1.71
CA GLY A 51 -10.40 0.72 -1.24
C GLY A 51 -9.04 0.91 -1.89
N ASN A 52 -9.03 0.91 -3.22
CA ASN A 52 -7.82 1.09 -4.01
C ASN A 52 -7.19 2.48 -3.80
N VAL A 53 -7.99 3.54 -3.61
CA VAL A 53 -7.48 4.89 -3.27
C VAL A 53 -6.70 4.88 -1.97
N ARG A 54 -7.22 4.21 -0.93
CA ARG A 54 -6.56 4.12 0.38
C ARG A 54 -5.26 3.32 0.29
N GLU A 55 -5.28 2.20 -0.42
CA GLU A 55 -4.09 1.37 -0.63
C GLU A 55 -3.02 2.13 -1.43
N THR A 56 -3.42 2.81 -2.51
CA THR A 56 -2.54 3.64 -3.34
C THR A 56 -1.92 4.77 -2.52
N PHE A 57 -2.72 5.48 -1.71
CA PHE A 57 -2.21 6.52 -0.82
C PHE A 57 -1.21 5.95 0.20
N ALA A 58 -1.58 4.87 0.90
CA ALA A 58 -0.70 4.26 1.89
C ALA A 58 0.63 3.79 1.29
N PHE A 59 0.58 3.13 0.12
CA PHE A 59 1.77 2.70 -0.59
C PHE A 59 2.64 3.89 -1.00
N ASN A 60 2.05 4.90 -1.65
CA ASN A 60 2.77 6.10 -2.10
C ASN A 60 3.50 6.80 -0.94
N GLN A 61 2.81 7.01 0.20
CA GLN A 61 3.43 7.68 1.36
C GLN A 61 4.49 6.82 2.05
N LEU A 62 4.26 5.51 2.22
CA LEU A 62 5.23 4.62 2.88
C LEU A 62 6.48 4.40 2.03
N SER A 63 6.30 4.18 0.72
CA SER A 63 7.40 3.88 -0.22
C SER A 63 8.37 5.05 -0.43
N HIS A 64 8.02 6.25 0.04
CA HIS A 64 8.93 7.39 0.01
C HIS A 64 10.20 7.16 0.85
N SER A 65 10.06 6.52 2.01
CA SER A 65 11.17 6.36 2.98
C SER A 65 11.35 4.94 3.50
N HIS A 66 10.45 4.01 3.13
CA HIS A 66 10.46 2.63 3.61
C HIS A 66 10.37 1.64 2.46
N GLU A 67 10.90 0.43 2.68
CA GLU A 67 10.69 -0.68 1.76
C GLU A 67 9.28 -1.21 1.94
N VAL A 68 8.46 -1.17 0.89
CA VAL A 68 7.08 -1.67 0.91
C VAL A 68 6.93 -2.83 -0.06
N LEU A 69 6.69 -4.01 0.48
CA LEU A 69 6.50 -5.26 -0.26
C LEU A 69 5.05 -5.72 -0.18
N PHE A 70 4.66 -6.55 -1.15
CA PHE A 70 3.40 -7.28 -1.10
C PHE A 70 3.42 -8.30 0.04
N SER A 71 2.31 -8.41 0.77
CA SER A 71 2.12 -9.43 1.81
C SER A 71 1.13 -10.49 1.34
N GLU A 72 1.46 -11.78 1.49
CA GLU A 72 0.49 -12.84 1.20
C GLU A 72 -0.64 -12.91 2.26
N GLN A 73 -0.41 -12.30 3.43
CA GLN A 73 -1.31 -12.36 4.59
C GLN A 73 -2.17 -11.10 4.75
N SER A 74 -1.78 -9.99 4.12
CA SER A 74 -2.42 -8.67 4.23
C SER A 74 -2.04 -7.78 3.05
N ASP A 75 -2.17 -6.46 3.16
CA ASP A 75 -1.92 -5.56 2.03
C ASP A 75 -0.42 -5.29 1.85
N PHE A 76 0.29 -4.95 2.93
CA PHE A 76 1.70 -4.56 2.86
C PHE A 76 2.58 -5.22 3.94
N LEU A 77 3.81 -5.54 3.54
CA LEU A 77 4.93 -5.85 4.43
C LEU A 77 5.95 -4.72 4.32
N VAL A 78 6.17 -4.00 5.42
CA VAL A 78 7.04 -2.81 5.46
C VAL A 78 8.29 -3.10 6.27
N ASP A 79 9.44 -2.75 5.69
CA ASP A 79 10.79 -2.97 6.26
C ASP A 79 10.99 -4.41 6.76
N GLN A 80 10.36 -5.37 6.07
CA GLN A 80 10.38 -6.81 6.38
C GLN A 80 9.96 -7.14 7.83
N LYS A 81 9.25 -6.23 8.50
CA LYS A 81 8.91 -6.33 9.92
C LYS A 81 7.45 -6.05 10.21
N TYR A 82 6.90 -4.98 9.67
CA TYR A 82 5.55 -4.52 9.99
C TYR A 82 4.56 -4.97 8.93
N ILE A 83 3.43 -5.52 9.35
CA ILE A 83 2.33 -5.88 8.44
C ILE A 83 1.21 -4.84 8.57
N PHE A 84 0.81 -4.26 7.44
CA PHE A 84 -0.29 -3.30 7.40
C PHE A 84 -1.47 -3.84 6.58
N GLU A 85 -2.66 -3.77 7.19
CA GLU A 85 -3.95 -3.96 6.52
C GLU A 85 -4.61 -2.59 6.34
N VAL A 86 -4.99 -2.24 5.12
CA VAL A 86 -5.60 -0.95 4.79
C VAL A 86 -7.11 -1.09 4.72
N GLY A 87 -7.84 -0.10 5.24
CA GLY A 87 -9.28 -0.10 5.11
C GLY A 87 -9.96 1.08 5.78
N GLY A 88 -11.28 1.00 5.91
CA GLY A 88 -12.08 2.07 6.51
C GLY A 88 -12.24 1.91 8.02
N LYS A 89 -12.99 2.84 8.61
CA LYS A 89 -13.36 2.86 10.04
C LYS A 89 -13.82 1.51 10.59
N ASN A 90 -14.52 0.71 9.79
CA ASN A 90 -15.09 -0.57 10.22
C ASN A 90 -14.23 -1.80 9.87
N LYS A 91 -13.04 -1.63 9.28
CA LYS A 91 -12.12 -2.74 8.96
C LYS A 91 -11.75 -3.47 10.25
N LYS A 92 -12.05 -4.77 10.29
CA LYS A 92 -11.78 -5.64 11.44
C LYS A 92 -10.47 -6.36 11.22
N ARG A 93 -9.72 -6.58 12.31
CA ARG A 93 -8.40 -7.24 12.33
C ARG A 93 -8.46 -8.76 12.09
N ARG A 94 -9.36 -9.25 11.24
CA ARG A 94 -9.60 -10.69 11.05
C ARG A 94 -8.43 -11.37 10.35
N GLN A 95 -7.81 -10.69 9.38
CA GLN A 95 -6.70 -11.24 8.60
C GLN A 95 -5.40 -11.28 9.43
N ILE A 96 -5.15 -10.24 10.23
CA ILE A 96 -3.87 -10.06 10.93
C ILE A 96 -3.93 -10.29 12.46
N LYS A 97 -5.00 -10.91 12.99
CA LYS A 97 -5.22 -11.04 14.45
C LYS A 97 -4.06 -11.70 15.19
N ASP A 98 -3.51 -12.77 14.62
CA ASP A 98 -2.49 -13.62 15.26
C ASP A 98 -1.07 -13.27 14.80
N ILE A 99 -0.90 -12.18 14.05
CA ILE A 99 0.40 -11.72 13.56
C ILE A 99 0.95 -10.65 14.52
N SER A 100 2.16 -10.87 15.04
CA SER A 100 2.93 -9.85 15.75
C SER A 100 3.21 -8.65 14.82
N ASP A 101 3.39 -7.46 15.41
CA ASP A 101 3.77 -6.25 14.65
C ASP A 101 2.87 -5.92 13.44
N SER A 102 1.59 -6.25 13.58
CA SER A 102 0.57 -6.00 12.56
C SER A 102 -0.43 -4.92 12.99
N TYR A 103 -0.77 -4.03 12.06
CA TYR A 103 -1.57 -2.83 12.30
C TYR A 103 -2.60 -2.61 11.18
N ILE A 104 -3.70 -1.94 11.51
CA ILE A 104 -4.67 -1.45 10.53
C ILE A 104 -4.39 0.01 10.24
N LEU A 105 -4.16 0.35 8.98
CA LEU A 105 -4.22 1.71 8.47
C LEU A 105 -5.69 2.03 8.14
N ALA A 106 -6.32 2.76 9.05
CA ALA A 106 -7.75 3.01 9.02
C ALA A 106 -8.06 4.42 8.54
N ASP A 107 -8.88 4.49 7.50
CA ASP A 107 -9.50 5.71 7.02
C ASP A 107 -10.76 6.06 7.84
N ASN A 108 -11.17 7.33 7.83
CA ASN A 108 -12.32 7.87 8.55
C ASN A 108 -12.26 7.69 10.08
N ILE A 109 -11.08 7.86 10.67
CA ILE A 109 -10.86 7.95 12.12
C ILE A 109 -9.96 9.14 12.48
N GLU A 110 -10.22 9.78 13.62
CA GLU A 110 -9.48 10.97 14.08
C GLU A 110 -8.28 10.64 14.97
N TYR A 111 -8.31 9.52 15.68
CA TYR A 111 -7.25 9.11 16.59
C TYR A 111 -7.01 7.61 16.51
N GLY A 112 -5.76 7.21 16.76
CA GLY A 112 -5.38 5.81 16.82
C GLY A 112 -5.83 5.14 18.11
N THR A 113 -6.12 3.84 18.02
CA THR A 113 -6.48 3.02 19.19
C THR A 113 -5.86 1.63 19.02
N GLU A 114 -5.15 1.16 20.05
CA GLU A 114 -4.47 -0.14 20.02
C GLU A 114 -3.55 -0.29 18.80
N ARG A 115 -3.91 -1.19 17.87
CA ARG A 115 -3.17 -1.47 16.63
C ARG A 115 -3.83 -0.83 15.40
N ARG A 116 -4.53 0.29 15.58
CA ARG A 116 -5.15 1.05 14.49
C ARG A 116 -4.50 2.43 14.41
N ILE A 117 -4.05 2.76 13.22
CA ILE A 117 -3.36 4.02 12.91
C ILE A 117 -4.25 4.76 11.91
N PRO A 118 -4.64 6.02 12.18
CA PRO A 118 -5.33 6.85 11.21
C PRO A 118 -4.47 6.99 9.93
N ILE A 119 -5.03 6.62 8.79
CA ILE A 119 -4.26 6.56 7.53
C ILE A 119 -3.69 7.93 7.14
N TRP A 120 -4.41 9.02 7.45
CA TRP A 120 -3.99 10.38 7.13
C TRP A 120 -2.68 10.80 7.82
N LEU A 121 -2.26 10.11 8.89
CA LEU A 121 -0.96 10.37 9.53
C LEU A 121 0.22 10.04 8.61
N LEU A 122 0.02 9.16 7.61
CA LEU A 122 1.07 8.83 6.65
C LEU A 122 1.46 10.04 5.79
N GLY A 123 0.58 11.05 5.65
CA GLY A 123 0.89 12.30 4.94
C GLY A 123 1.95 13.18 5.63
N PHE A 124 2.41 12.78 6.82
CA PHE A 124 3.50 13.45 7.56
C PHE A 124 4.82 12.68 7.50
N LEU A 125 4.91 11.61 6.70
CA LEU A 125 6.16 10.89 6.44
C LEU A 125 6.90 11.62 5.31
N TYR A 126 7.78 12.56 5.67
CA TYR A 126 8.62 13.35 4.76
C TYR A 126 10.10 13.29 5.17
#